data_AF-A0A2V8USH4-F1
#
_entry.id   AF-A0A2V8USH4-F1
#
_cell.length_a   1.000
_cell.length_b   1.000
_cell.length_c   1.000
_cell.angle_alpha   90.00
_cell.angle_beta   90.00
_cell.angle_gamma   90.00
#
_symmetry.space_group_name_H-M   'P 1'
#
loop_
_entity.id
_entity.type
_entity.pdbx_description
1 polymer ?
#
loop_
_entity_poly.entity_id
_entity_poly.type
_entity_poly.pdbx_seq_one_letter_code
_entity_poly.pdbx_strand_id
1 'polypeptide(L)'
;MLAPGYTCLAEVEPLTIEIHRSTDGLWTMHLLDRLGGFKVTLPPSEFGLAAAKEKALVNAEHYMRKYGGDRSWTQPASVDWREFTPRNVIWET
;
A
#
# COMPACT_ATOMS: atom_id res chain seq x y z
N MET A 1 -11.28 3.76 17.36
CA MET A 1 -11.62 3.40 15.95
C MET A 1 -11.02 4.46 15.05
N LEU A 2 -10.32 4.08 13.97
CA LEU A 2 -9.74 5.06 13.03
C LEU A 2 -10.84 5.79 12.25
N ALA A 3 -10.59 6.99 11.75
CA ALA A 3 -11.54 7.70 10.89
C ALA A 3 -11.48 7.17 9.45
N PRO A 4 -12.57 7.27 8.67
CA PRO A 4 -12.50 7.17 7.21
C PRO A 4 -11.45 8.14 6.65
N GLY A 5 -10.79 7.74 5.57
CA GLY A 5 -9.71 8.52 4.97
C GLY A 5 -8.33 8.23 5.58
N TYR A 6 -8.23 7.55 6.72
CA TYR A 6 -6.94 7.17 7.29
C TYR A 6 -6.11 6.37 6.28
N THR A 7 -4.84 6.74 6.14
CA THR A 7 -3.92 6.22 5.12
C THR A 7 -2.62 5.76 5.78
N CYS A 8 -2.10 4.61 5.35
CA CYS A 8 -0.75 4.13 5.65
C CYS A 8 0.06 4.01 4.37
N LEU A 9 1.29 4.50 4.39
CA LEU A 9 2.24 4.35 3.30
C LEU A 9 3.45 3.56 3.76
N ALA A 10 4.01 2.73 2.89
CA ALA A 10 5.32 2.13 3.08
C ALA A 10 6.10 2.11 1.77
N GLU A 11 7.40 2.35 1.84
CA GLU A 11 8.31 2.25 0.70
C GLU A 11 9.03 0.90 0.74
N VAL A 12 8.92 0.16 -0.37
CA VAL A 12 9.55 -1.13 -0.59
C VAL A 12 10.13 -1.07 -1.99
N GLU A 13 11.32 -0.49 -2.16
CA GLU A 13 11.86 -0.19 -3.48
C GLU A 13 11.83 -1.42 -4.40
N PRO A 14 11.30 -1.26 -5.64
CA PRO A 14 10.90 -0.01 -6.31
C PRO A 14 9.45 0.45 -6.06
N LEU A 15 8.68 -0.26 -5.23
CA LEU A 15 7.28 0.00 -4.97
C LEU A 15 7.04 0.98 -3.81
N THR A 16 5.94 1.70 -3.91
CA THR A 16 5.26 2.34 -2.78
C THR A 16 3.95 1.60 -2.54
N ILE A 17 3.70 1.23 -1.29
CA ILE A 17 2.46 0.60 -0.84
C ILE A 17 1.62 1.68 -0.18
N GLU A 18 0.38 1.83 -0.64
CA GLU A 18 -0.61 2.69 -0.01
C GLU A 18 -1.77 1.86 0.51
N ILE A 19 -2.21 2.12 1.73
CA ILE A 19 -3.38 1.48 2.33
C ILE A 19 -4.31 2.58 2.81
N HIS A 20 -5.53 2.60 2.29
CA HIS A 20 -6.53 3.61 2.58
C HIS A 20 -7.76 2.98 3.23
N ARG A 21 -8.30 3.62 4.27
CA ARG A 21 -9.58 3.22 4.85
C ARG A 21 -10.74 3.94 4.14
N SER A 22 -11.50 3.18 3.37
CA SER A 22 -12.69 3.62 2.67
C SER A 22 -13.82 4.03 3.65
N THR A 23 -14.84 4.71 3.12
CA THR A 23 -16.00 5.22 3.88
C THR A 23 -16.90 4.10 4.42
N ASP A 24 -16.93 2.96 3.74
CA ASP A 24 -17.55 1.71 4.20
C ASP A 24 -16.76 1.00 5.32
N GLY A 25 -15.61 1.55 5.69
CA GLY A 25 -14.74 1.02 6.75
C GLY A 25 -13.75 -0.04 6.29
N LEU A 26 -13.77 -0.44 5.01
CA LEU A 26 -12.85 -1.40 4.42
C LEU A 26 -11.48 -0.80 4.13
N TRP A 27 -10.47 -1.66 4.03
CA TRP A 27 -9.09 -1.26 3.73
C TRP A 27 -8.75 -1.57 2.28
N THR A 28 -8.62 -0.54 1.45
CA THR A 28 -8.14 -0.65 0.07
C THR A 28 -6.62 -0.54 0.07
N MET A 29 -5.93 -1.34 -0.74
CA MET A 29 -4.47 -1.29 -0.86
C MET A 29 -4.08 -1.01 -2.31
N HIS A 30 -3.07 -0.19 -2.51
CA HIS A 30 -2.48 0.10 -3.81
C HIS A 30 -0.99 -0.20 -3.79
N LEU A 31 -0.50 -0.82 -4.87
CA LEU A 31 0.93 -0.96 -5.15
C LEU A 31 1.25 0.00 -6.29
N LEU A 32 2.16 0.93 -6.04
CA LEU A 32 2.55 1.99 -6.96
C LEU A 32 4.01 1.78 -7.32
N ASP A 33 4.31 1.66 -8.61
CA ASP A 33 5.69 1.67 -9.08
C ASP A 33 6.25 3.11 -9.03
N ARG A 34 7.39 3.33 -8.37
CA ARG A 34 8.06 4.63 -8.34
C ARG A 34 8.49 5.12 -9.72
N LEU A 35 8.68 4.21 -10.68
CA LEU A 35 9.01 4.57 -12.06
C LEU A 35 7.79 5.09 -12.84
N GLY A 36 6.62 5.23 -12.18
CA GLY A 36 5.42 5.84 -12.74
C GLY A 36 4.70 4.96 -13.76
N GLY A 37 5.16 3.72 -13.96
CA GLY A 37 4.63 2.82 -14.97
C GLY A 37 3.34 2.08 -14.58
N PHE A 38 3.05 1.94 -13.28
CA PHE A 38 2.01 1.00 -12.87
C PHE A 38 1.37 1.28 -11.49
N LYS A 39 0.05 1.08 -11.41
CA LYS A 39 -0.76 1.09 -10.17
C LYS A 39 -1.62 -0.17 -10.11
N VAL A 40 -1.38 -1.04 -9.13
CA VAL A 40 -2.29 -2.15 -8.79
C VAL A 40 -3.23 -1.71 -7.70
N THR A 41 -4.53 -1.89 -7.90
CA THR A 41 -5.50 -1.86 -6.80
C THR A 41 -5.78 -3.29 -6.37
N LEU A 42 -5.48 -3.59 -5.11
CA LEU A 42 -5.78 -4.89 -4.53
C LEU A 42 -7.22 -4.93 -4.02
N PRO A 43 -7.86 -6.12 -3.98
CA PRO A 43 -9.19 -6.27 -3.40
C PRO A 43 -9.20 -5.78 -1.95
N PRO A 44 -10.23 -5.03 -1.53
CA PRO A 44 -10.35 -4.54 -0.17
C PRO A 44 -10.17 -5.66 0.85
N SER A 45 -9.52 -5.36 1.97
CA SER A 45 -9.46 -6.25 3.12
C SER A 45 -10.70 -6.03 3.99
N GLU A 46 -11.46 -7.10 4.21
CA GLU A 46 -12.53 -7.16 5.22
C GLU A 46 -11.97 -7.20 6.66
N PHE A 47 -10.67 -7.48 6.79
CA PHE A 47 -9.96 -7.56 8.06
C PHE A 47 -9.30 -6.22 8.43
N GLY A 48 -8.92 -6.08 9.70
CA GLY A 48 -8.30 -4.86 10.24
C GLY A 48 -6.96 -4.48 9.60
N LEU A 49 -6.46 -3.29 9.96
CA LEU A 49 -5.25 -2.68 9.37
C LEU A 49 -4.01 -3.58 9.37
N ALA A 50 -3.78 -4.34 10.45
CA ALA A 50 -2.62 -5.24 10.53
C ALA A 50 -2.64 -6.32 9.43
N ALA A 51 -3.81 -6.94 9.21
CA ALA A 51 -3.99 -7.92 8.15
C ALA A 51 -3.91 -7.28 6.75
N ALA A 52 -4.38 -6.04 6.59
CA ALA A 52 -4.22 -5.29 5.35
C ALA A 52 -2.73 -5.01 5.04
N LYS A 53 -1.94 -4.60 6.04
CA LYS A 53 -0.48 -4.39 5.91
C LYS A 53 0.23 -5.68 5.49
N GLU A 54 -0.08 -6.80 6.15
CA GLU A 54 0.49 -8.11 5.81
C GLU A 54 0.12 -8.54 4.39
N LYS A 55 -1.16 -8.46 4.02
CA LYS A 55 -1.64 -8.79 2.67
C LYS A 55 -0.97 -7.93 1.61
N ALA A 56 -0.80 -6.63 1.86
CA ALA A 56 -0.15 -5.73 0.93
C ALA A 56 1.33 -6.10 0.70
N LEU A 57 2.05 -6.48 1.76
CA LEU A 57 3.44 -6.96 1.66
C LEU A 57 3.55 -8.26 0.86
N VAL A 58 2.69 -9.25 1.13
CA VAL A 58 2.68 -10.51 0.38
C VAL A 58 2.40 -10.27 -1.11
N ASN A 59 1.47 -9.36 -1.43
CA ASN A 59 1.16 -9.02 -2.83
C ASN A 59 2.28 -8.22 -3.48
N ALA A 60 2.93 -7.31 -2.75
CA ALA A 60 4.10 -6.58 -3.24
C ALA A 60 5.25 -7.53 -3.58
N GLU A 61 5.55 -8.47 -2.69
CA GLU A 61 6.57 -9.51 -2.94
C GLU A 61 6.21 -10.37 -4.16
N HIS A 62 4.97 -10.83 -4.26
CA HIS A 62 4.52 -11.61 -5.41
C HIS A 62 4.64 -10.81 -6.71
N TYR A 63 4.25 -9.54 -6.70
CA TYR A 63 4.37 -8.64 -7.84
C TYR A 63 5.84 -8.45 -8.25
N MET A 64 6.72 -8.11 -7.31
CA MET A 64 8.16 -7.93 -7.59
C MET A 64 8.80 -9.22 -8.12
N ARG A 65 8.45 -10.39 -7.60
CA ARG A 65 8.92 -11.69 -8.13
C ARG A 65 8.45 -11.92 -9.56
N LYS A 66 7.20 -11.56 -9.88
CA LYS A 66 6.60 -11.78 -11.20
C LYS A 66 7.15 -10.84 -12.28
N TYR A 67 7.39 -9.57 -11.94
CA TYR A 67 7.73 -8.52 -12.90
C TYR A 67 9.18 -8.02 -12.81
N GLY A 68 9.82 -8.11 -11.64
CA GLY A 68 11.19 -7.61 -11.40
C GLY A 68 12.30 -8.58 -11.78
N GLY A 69 12.01 -9.87 -12.01
CA GLY A 69 12.95 -10.88 -12.53
C GLY A 69 14.15 -11.22 -11.63
N ASP A 70 14.49 -10.40 -10.65
CA ASP A 70 15.70 -10.50 -9.83
C ASP A 70 15.36 -10.71 -8.35
N ARG A 71 16.02 -11.67 -7.69
CA ARG A 71 15.84 -11.98 -6.27
C ARG A 71 16.27 -10.83 -5.37
N SER A 72 17.17 -9.96 -5.83
CA SER A 72 17.62 -8.79 -5.07
C SER A 72 16.50 -7.77 -4.79
N TRP A 73 15.37 -7.85 -5.51
CA TRP A 73 14.19 -7.00 -5.33
C TRP A 73 13.18 -7.56 -4.32
N THR A 74 13.42 -8.76 -3.78
CA THR A 74 12.35 -9.54 -3.13
C THR A 74 12.24 -9.37 -1.61
N GLN A 75 13.13 -8.61 -0.97
CA GLN A 75 13.04 -8.39 0.47
C GLN A 75 13.39 -6.95 0.85
N PRO A 76 12.39 -6.13 1.24
CA PRO A 76 12.70 -4.96 2.04
C PRO A 76 13.35 -5.45 3.34
N ALA A 77 14.61 -5.06 3.58
CA ALA A 77 15.32 -5.38 4.83
C ALA A 77 14.58 -4.80 6.05
N SER A 78 13.78 -3.76 5.85
CA SER A 78 12.86 -3.16 6.81
C SER A 78 11.74 -2.41 6.07
N VAL A 79 10.50 -2.47 6.57
CA VAL A 79 9.37 -1.71 6.04
C VAL A 79 8.98 -0.66 7.08
N ASP A 80 9.16 0.61 6.74
CA ASP A 80 8.74 1.73 7.59
C ASP A 80 7.36 2.24 7.16
N TRP A 81 6.37 2.08 8.04
CA TRP A 81 5.00 2.50 7.78
C TRP A 81 4.75 3.91 8.30
N ARG A 82 4.40 4.82 7.39
CA ARG A 82 3.96 6.17 7.73
C ARG A 82 2.44 6.22 7.78
N GLU A 83 1.91 6.58 8.94
CA GLU A 83 0.48 6.65 9.19
C GLU A 83 0.02 8.10 9.25
N PHE A 84 -1.05 8.43 8.53
CA PHE A 84 -1.64 9.75 8.58
C PHE A 84 -3.11 9.71 8.23
N THR A 85 -3.86 10.70 8.71
CA THR A 85 -5.18 11.00 8.18
C THR A 85 -5.00 12.22 7.29
N PRO A 86 -5.30 12.15 5.98
CA PRO A 86 -5.31 13.33 5.14
C PRO A 86 -6.31 14.31 5.77
N ARG A 87 -5.80 15.36 6.41
CA ARG A 87 -6.63 16.52 6.77
C ARG A 87 -7.10 17.08 5.44
N ASN A 88 -8.35 16.80 5.04
CA ASN A 88 -9.00 17.32 3.84
C ASN A 88 -7.99 17.81 2.80
N VAL A 89 -7.37 16.90 2.07
CA VAL A 89 -6.53 17.29 0.93
C VAL A 89 -7.51 17.88 -0.08
N ILE A 90 -7.67 19.21 -0.03
CA ILE A 90 -8.25 19.98 -1.11
C ILE A 90 -7.21 19.85 -2.22
N TRP A 91 -7.49 18.98 -3.18
CA TRP A 91 -6.82 19.06 -4.47
C TRP A 91 -7.33 20.38 -5.07
N GLU A 92 -6.55 21.45 -4.98
CA GLU A 92 -6.81 22.63 -5.78
C GLU A 92 -6.72 22.19 -7.25
N THR A 93 -7.87 22.20 -7.91
CA THR A 93 -8.07 21.93 -9.34
C THR A 93 -7.43 23.00 -10.21
#